data_AF-A0A7S1LN76-F1
#
_entry.id   AF-A0A7S1LN76-F1
#
_cell.length_a   1.000
_cell.length_b   1.000
_cell.length_c   1.000
_cell.angle_alpha   90.00
_cell.angle_beta   90.00
_cell.angle_gamma   90.00
#
_symmetry.space_group_name_H-M   'P 1'
#
loop_
_entity.id
_entity.type
_entity.pdbx_description
1 polymer ?
#
loop_
_entity_poly.entity_id
_entity_poly.type
_entity_poly.pdbx_seq_one_letter_code
_entity_poly.pdbx_strand_id
1 'polypeptide(L)'
;TVSVLYWRPEMAARSRAIESRLERLAPALEEFYVAGIVTLDERNLVARTRLTHEYKLVARPLLAADVRRAIDFEQGLEDKIAAYTAGNKVQLKHRWAVLDRIESLFLISIPRLRDAEQRALEDDFIAFLRRTGRNDALSRYLAEKVAKFPQEPRYWCLASEWESEIGNADHAR
;
A
#
# COMPACT_ATOMS: atom_id res chain seq x y z
N THR A 1 29.87 4.51 -34.51
CA THR A 1 29.82 5.42 -33.35
C THR A 1 29.00 4.76 -32.26
N VAL A 2 29.68 4.13 -31.30
CA VAL A 2 29.03 3.42 -30.18
C VAL A 2 28.51 4.48 -29.21
N SER A 3 27.19 4.64 -29.16
CA SER A 3 26.54 5.46 -28.13
C SER A 3 26.71 4.74 -26.79
N VAL A 4 27.76 5.13 -26.06
CA VAL A 4 27.90 4.81 -24.63
C VAL A 4 26.72 5.49 -23.93
N LEU A 5 25.67 4.71 -23.68
CA LEU A 5 24.53 5.09 -22.85
C LEU A 5 25.09 5.55 -21.51
N TYR A 6 25.07 6.87 -21.29
CA TYR A 6 25.31 7.47 -19.99
C TYR A 6 24.30 6.88 -19.00
N TRP A 7 24.75 5.89 -18.23
CA TRP A 7 24.01 5.33 -17.11
C TRP A 7 23.91 6.42 -16.04
N ARG A 8 22.78 7.14 -16.04
CA ARG A 8 22.57 8.26 -15.11
C ARG A 8 22.58 7.71 -13.68
N PRO A 9 23.39 8.25 -12.75
CA PRO A 9 23.43 7.83 -11.34
C PRO A 9 22.06 7.80 -10.65
N GLU A 10 21.12 8.62 -11.10
CA GLU A 10 19.74 8.60 -10.60
C GLU A 10 18.97 7.33 -10.97
N MET A 11 19.21 6.74 -12.15
CA MET A 11 18.54 5.50 -12.56
C MET A 11 19.09 4.30 -11.77
N ALA A 12 20.38 4.31 -11.49
CA ALA A 12 21.06 3.37 -10.60
C ALA A 12 20.45 3.34 -9.19
N ALA A 13 20.32 4.52 -8.58
CA ALA A 13 19.78 4.68 -7.24
C ALA A 13 18.30 4.25 -7.18
N ARG A 14 17.53 4.57 -8.23
CA ARG A 14 16.12 4.14 -8.34
C ARG A 14 15.99 2.62 -8.47
N SER A 15 16.79 1.97 -9.32
CA SER A 15 16.77 0.51 -9.47
C SER A 15 17.09 -0.19 -8.14
N ARG A 16 18.16 0.25 -7.46
CA ARG A 16 18.54 -0.29 -6.13
C ARG A 16 17.44 -0.09 -5.09
N ALA A 17 16.76 1.05 -5.08
CA ALA A 17 15.66 1.30 -4.17
C ALA A 17 14.45 0.38 -4.45
N ILE A 18 14.17 0.10 -5.73
CA ILE A 18 13.13 -0.86 -6.13
C ILE A 18 13.51 -2.27 -5.68
N GLU A 19 14.73 -2.71 -6.01
CA GLU A 19 15.27 -4.03 -5.64
C GLU A 19 15.19 -4.24 -4.13
N SER A 20 15.66 -3.27 -3.34
CA SER A 20 15.62 -3.35 -1.87
C SER A 20 14.19 -3.45 -1.30
N ARG A 21 13.20 -2.77 -1.91
CA ARG A 21 11.79 -2.92 -1.50
C ARG A 21 11.25 -4.31 -1.81
N LEU A 22 11.57 -4.85 -2.98
CA LEU A 22 11.13 -6.18 -3.40
C LEU A 22 11.78 -7.28 -2.57
N GLU A 23 13.07 -7.13 -2.22
CA GLU A 23 13.80 -8.05 -1.35
C GLU A 23 13.13 -8.19 0.03
N ARG A 24 12.63 -7.09 0.60
CA ARG A 24 11.89 -7.12 1.88
C ARG A 24 10.60 -7.93 1.82
N LEU A 25 10.01 -8.09 0.64
CA LEU A 25 8.77 -8.84 0.43
C LEU A 25 9.01 -10.32 0.07
N ALA A 26 10.25 -10.68 -0.26
CA ALA A 26 10.60 -12.04 -0.67
C ALA A 26 10.32 -13.09 0.42
N PRO A 27 10.64 -12.86 1.73
CA PRO A 27 10.34 -13.83 2.78
C PRO A 27 8.85 -14.14 2.92
N ALA A 28 7.99 -13.11 2.81
CA ALA A 28 6.54 -13.30 2.87
C ALA A 28 6.03 -14.12 1.68
N LEU A 29 6.52 -13.81 0.48
CA LEU A 29 6.13 -14.53 -0.73
C LEU A 29 6.61 -15.99 -0.72
N GLU A 30 7.79 -16.26 -0.17
CA GLU A 30 8.27 -17.63 0.07
C GLU A 30 7.38 -18.39 1.05
N GLU A 31 7.03 -17.75 2.17
CA GLU A 31 6.13 -18.36 3.16
C GLU A 31 4.77 -18.72 2.54
N PHE A 32 4.19 -17.83 1.73
CA PHE A 32 2.91 -18.11 1.06
C PHE A 32 3.00 -19.26 0.08
N TYR A 33 4.14 -19.42 -0.60
CA TYR A 33 4.39 -20.56 -1.49
C TYR A 33 4.53 -21.86 -0.70
N VAL A 34 5.36 -21.87 0.35
CA VAL A 34 5.57 -23.05 1.21
C VAL A 34 4.29 -23.49 1.92
N ALA A 35 3.45 -22.54 2.33
CA ALA A 35 2.14 -22.80 2.93
C ALA A 35 1.09 -23.30 1.91
N GLY A 36 1.40 -23.27 0.60
CA GLY A 36 0.47 -23.67 -0.46
C GLY A 36 -0.65 -22.66 -0.73
N ILE A 37 -0.49 -21.40 -0.30
CA ILE A 37 -1.44 -20.31 -0.58
C ILE A 37 -1.34 -19.87 -2.04
N VAL A 38 -0.11 -19.90 -2.57
CA VAL A 38 0.18 -19.62 -3.98
C VAL A 38 1.01 -20.74 -4.57
N THR A 39 0.78 -21.03 -5.85
CA THR A 39 1.59 -21.93 -6.66
C THR A 39 2.94 -21.30 -7.03
N LEU A 40 3.86 -22.11 -7.56
CA LEU A 40 5.15 -21.61 -8.05
C LEU A 40 4.97 -20.59 -9.20
N ASP A 41 4.01 -20.85 -10.10
CA ASP A 41 3.71 -19.95 -11.21
C ASP A 41 3.13 -18.62 -10.73
N GLU A 42 2.21 -18.65 -9.78
CA GLU A 42 1.66 -17.45 -9.16
C GLU A 42 2.72 -16.67 -8.38
N ARG A 43 3.60 -17.37 -7.66
CA ARG A 43 4.74 -16.75 -6.97
C ARG A 43 5.62 -15.97 -7.94
N ASN A 44 6.00 -16.60 -9.05
CA ASN A 44 6.82 -15.97 -10.10
C ASN A 44 6.08 -14.80 -10.76
N LEU A 45 4.77 -14.95 -10.99
CA LEU A 45 3.92 -13.88 -11.51
C LEU A 45 3.86 -12.70 -10.53
N VAL A 46 3.72 -12.94 -9.23
CA VAL A 46 3.72 -11.89 -8.19
C VAL A 46 5.03 -11.12 -8.19
N ALA A 47 6.16 -11.82 -8.24
CA ALA A 47 7.47 -11.17 -8.28
C ALA A 47 7.61 -10.26 -9.52
N ARG A 48 7.25 -10.77 -10.71
CA ARG A 48 7.31 -10.01 -11.97
C ARG A 48 6.34 -8.83 -12.02
N THR A 49 5.11 -9.02 -11.56
CA THR A 49 4.09 -7.97 -11.55
C THR A 49 4.45 -6.87 -10.56
N ARG A 50 4.94 -7.22 -9.36
CA ARG A 50 5.46 -6.23 -8.40
C ARG A 50 6.59 -5.41 -8.98
N LEU A 51 7.56 -6.04 -9.65
CA LEU A 51 8.65 -5.31 -10.33
C LEU A 51 8.10 -4.33 -11.38
N THR A 52 7.16 -4.77 -12.20
CA THR A 52 6.51 -3.93 -13.22
C THR A 52 5.78 -2.74 -12.59
N HIS A 53 5.07 -2.96 -11.49
CA HIS A 53 4.40 -1.90 -10.74
C HIS A 53 5.39 -0.93 -10.11
N GLU A 54 6.47 -1.39 -9.49
CA GLU A 54 7.48 -0.50 -8.89
C GLU A 54 8.09 0.45 -9.94
N TYR A 55 8.40 -0.03 -11.15
CA TYR A 55 8.87 0.83 -12.23
C TYR A 55 7.86 1.90 -12.64
N LYS A 56 6.57 1.54 -12.72
CA LYS A 56 5.49 2.50 -13.02
C LYS A 56 5.29 3.50 -11.88
N LEU A 57 5.38 3.03 -10.64
CA LEU A 57 5.25 3.87 -9.45
C LEU A 57 6.40 4.87 -9.33
N VAL A 58 7.60 4.60 -9.84
CA VAL A 58 8.70 5.60 -9.85
C VAL A 58 8.70 6.49 -11.10
N ALA A 59 7.84 6.22 -12.08
CA ALA A 59 7.75 7.02 -13.29
C ALA A 59 7.28 8.45 -13.01
N ARG A 60 7.58 9.35 -13.94
CA ARG A 60 7.14 10.75 -13.92
C ARG A 60 6.45 11.06 -15.26
N PRO A 61 5.17 11.50 -15.26
CA PRO A 61 4.28 11.67 -14.11
C PRO A 61 3.85 10.32 -13.48
N LEU A 62 3.46 10.33 -12.20
CA LEU A 62 2.76 9.20 -11.59
C LEU A 62 1.30 9.24 -12.06
N LEU A 63 0.78 8.11 -12.53
CA LEU A 63 -0.62 7.99 -12.94
C LEU A 63 -1.43 7.32 -11.84
N ALA A 64 -2.56 7.92 -11.44
CA ALA A 64 -3.46 7.35 -10.44
C ALA A 64 -3.93 5.92 -10.83
N ALA A 65 -4.11 5.67 -12.14
CA ALA A 65 -4.46 4.36 -12.66
C ALA A 65 -3.37 3.29 -12.42
N ASP A 66 -2.08 3.65 -12.44
CA ASP A 66 -1.00 2.70 -12.12
C ASP A 66 -0.96 2.38 -10.63
N VAL A 67 -1.25 3.36 -9.78
CA VAL A 67 -1.37 3.17 -8.33
C VAL A 67 -2.52 2.21 -8.01
N ARG A 68 -3.70 2.45 -8.57
CA ARG A 68 -4.88 1.59 -8.39
C ARG A 68 -4.61 0.17 -8.85
N ARG A 69 -4.03 -0.02 -10.04
CA ARG A 69 -3.62 -1.35 -10.52
C ARG A 69 -2.67 -2.08 -9.56
N ALA A 70 -1.73 -1.35 -8.95
CA ALA A 70 -0.83 -1.93 -7.98
C ALA A 70 -1.56 -2.34 -6.69
N ILE A 71 -2.48 -1.51 -6.21
CA ILE A 71 -3.30 -1.79 -5.03
C ILE A 71 -4.24 -2.97 -5.28
N ASP A 72 -4.98 -2.96 -6.38
CA ASP A 72 -5.92 -4.03 -6.75
C ASP A 72 -5.22 -5.39 -6.87
N PHE A 73 -4.00 -5.39 -7.42
CA PHE A 73 -3.18 -6.59 -7.51
C PHE A 73 -2.79 -7.14 -6.13
N GLU A 74 -2.34 -6.28 -5.22
CA GLU A 74 -2.00 -6.70 -3.86
C GLU A 74 -3.25 -7.09 -3.04
N GLN A 75 -4.38 -6.41 -3.25
CA GLN A 75 -5.65 -6.77 -2.62
C GLN A 75 -6.10 -8.17 -3.05
N GLY A 76 -5.97 -8.52 -4.34
CA GLY A 76 -6.28 -9.87 -4.79
C GLY A 76 -5.37 -10.95 -4.17
N LEU A 77 -4.13 -10.62 -3.83
CA LEU A 77 -3.25 -11.52 -3.08
C LEU A 77 -3.67 -11.61 -1.61
N GLU A 78 -4.02 -10.49 -0.98
CA GLU A 78 -4.55 -10.45 0.38
C GLU A 78 -5.84 -11.27 0.51
N ASP A 79 -6.76 -11.17 -0.44
CA ASP A 79 -8.02 -11.91 -0.42
C ASP A 79 -7.77 -13.43 -0.41
N LYS A 80 -6.77 -13.92 -1.17
CA LYS A 80 -6.33 -15.32 -1.14
C LYS A 80 -5.76 -15.72 0.22
N ILE A 81 -4.90 -14.88 0.79
CA ILE A 81 -4.28 -15.13 2.11
C ILE A 81 -5.37 -15.15 3.20
N ALA A 82 -6.28 -14.19 3.19
CA ALA A 82 -7.39 -14.08 4.12
C ALA A 82 -8.30 -15.31 4.02
N ALA A 83 -8.70 -15.73 2.81
CA ALA A 83 -9.51 -16.92 2.60
C ALA A 83 -8.81 -18.19 3.13
N TYR A 84 -7.51 -18.34 2.84
CA TYR A 84 -6.74 -19.49 3.34
C TYR A 84 -6.66 -19.50 4.87
N THR A 85 -6.35 -18.37 5.49
CA THR A 85 -6.21 -18.25 6.96
C THR A 85 -7.54 -18.34 7.71
N ALA A 86 -8.66 -17.99 7.09
CA ALA A 86 -9.98 -18.21 7.66
C ALA A 86 -10.33 -19.71 7.69
N GLY A 87 -9.96 -20.46 6.65
CA GLY A 87 -10.23 -21.91 6.56
C GLY A 87 -9.22 -22.79 7.30
N ASN A 88 -8.01 -22.28 7.55
CA ASN A 88 -6.91 -23.05 8.13
C ASN A 88 -6.39 -22.37 9.38
N LYS A 89 -6.18 -23.12 10.47
CA LYS A 89 -5.63 -22.62 11.74
C LYS A 89 -4.10 -22.35 11.67
N VAL A 90 -3.61 -21.89 10.53
CA VAL A 90 -2.19 -21.62 10.30
C VAL A 90 -1.86 -20.20 10.74
N GLN A 91 -0.81 -20.05 11.55
CA GLN A 91 -0.24 -18.76 11.88
C GLN A 91 0.91 -18.47 10.91
N LEU A 92 0.70 -17.48 10.04
CA LEU A 92 1.73 -17.00 9.11
C LEU A 92 2.55 -15.90 9.79
N LYS A 93 3.88 -16.04 9.78
CA LYS A 93 4.79 -15.04 10.33
C LYS A 93 4.65 -13.70 9.61
N HIS A 94 4.46 -13.71 8.29
CA HIS A 94 4.32 -12.51 7.48
C HIS A 94 2.88 -12.24 7.05
N ARG A 95 1.89 -12.65 7.88
CA ARG A 95 0.45 -12.47 7.59
C ARG A 95 0.10 -11.07 7.10
N TRP A 96 0.70 -10.05 7.71
CA TRP A 96 0.36 -8.64 7.49
C TRP A 96 1.18 -7.98 6.38
N ALA A 97 2.16 -8.67 5.78
CA ALA A 97 3.10 -8.06 4.84
C ALA A 97 2.43 -7.50 3.58
N VAL A 98 1.35 -8.11 3.10
CA VAL A 98 0.60 -7.62 1.93
C VAL A 98 -0.22 -6.38 2.28
N LEU A 99 -0.88 -6.38 3.44
CA LEU A 99 -1.60 -5.21 3.95
C LEU A 99 -0.66 -4.02 4.21
N ASP A 100 0.51 -4.26 4.79
CA ASP A 100 1.54 -3.23 5.00
C ASP A 100 2.05 -2.66 3.67
N ARG A 101 2.14 -3.50 2.64
CA ARG A 101 2.47 -3.06 1.28
C ARG A 101 1.37 -2.20 0.68
N ILE A 102 0.11 -2.59 0.80
CA ILE A 102 -1.04 -1.79 0.31
C ILE A 102 -1.04 -0.42 0.98
N GLU A 103 -0.90 -0.37 2.32
CA GLU A 103 -0.77 0.88 3.06
C GLU A 103 0.39 1.74 2.53
N SER A 104 1.55 1.13 2.33
CA SER A 104 2.71 1.83 1.77
C SER A 104 2.44 2.40 0.37
N LEU A 105 1.73 1.67 -0.49
CA LEU A 105 1.38 2.13 -1.85
C LEU A 105 0.49 3.38 -1.79
N PHE A 106 -0.46 3.44 -0.86
CA PHE A 106 -1.24 4.66 -0.62
C PHE A 106 -0.37 5.81 -0.16
N LEU A 107 0.40 5.61 0.93
CA LEU A 107 1.20 6.67 1.56
C LEU A 107 2.24 7.28 0.63
N ILE A 108 2.90 6.47 -0.22
CA ILE A 108 3.89 7.00 -1.18
C ILE A 108 3.24 7.70 -2.38
N SER A 109 1.99 7.39 -2.70
CA SER A 109 1.34 7.83 -3.94
C SER A 109 0.47 9.07 -3.76
N ILE A 110 -0.29 9.15 -2.67
CA ILE A 110 -1.16 10.29 -2.34
C ILE A 110 -0.45 11.64 -2.50
N PRO A 111 0.74 11.90 -1.91
CA PRO A 111 1.39 13.22 -2.01
C PRO A 111 1.93 13.53 -3.42
N ARG A 112 1.90 12.59 -4.36
CA ARG A 112 2.42 12.73 -5.73
C ARG A 112 1.33 12.90 -6.77
N LEU A 113 0.07 12.66 -6.40
CA LEU A 113 -1.09 12.95 -7.23
C LEU A 113 -1.57 14.38 -7.00
N ARG A 114 -2.50 14.86 -7.83
CA ARG A 114 -3.02 16.22 -7.74
C ARG A 114 -4.54 16.23 -7.64
N ASP A 115 -5.05 17.26 -6.97
CA ASP A 115 -6.46 17.65 -6.93
C ASP A 115 -7.42 16.47 -6.70
N ALA A 116 -8.29 16.19 -7.67
CA ALA A 116 -9.33 15.17 -7.57
C ALA A 116 -8.76 13.74 -7.45
N GLU A 117 -7.66 13.43 -8.14
CA GLU A 117 -7.04 12.11 -8.08
C GLU A 117 -6.44 11.83 -6.69
N GLN A 118 -5.84 12.86 -6.10
CA GLN A 118 -5.31 12.78 -4.74
C GLN A 118 -6.44 12.55 -3.73
N ARG A 119 -7.53 13.33 -3.82
CA ARG A 119 -8.70 13.19 -2.92
C ARG A 119 -9.35 11.82 -3.04
N ALA A 120 -9.56 11.34 -4.27
CA ALA A 120 -10.14 10.02 -4.50
C ALA A 120 -9.27 8.90 -3.92
N LEU A 121 -7.94 8.98 -4.09
CA LEU A 121 -7.04 7.98 -3.53
C LEU A 121 -6.97 8.04 -1.99
N GLU A 122 -7.14 9.22 -1.39
CA GLU A 122 -7.24 9.38 0.06
C GLU A 122 -8.53 8.79 0.63
N ASP A 123 -9.66 8.98 -0.05
CA ASP A 123 -10.94 8.35 0.33
C ASP A 123 -10.82 6.82 0.30
N ASP A 124 -10.20 6.27 -0.76
CA ASP A 124 -9.93 4.83 -0.85
C ASP A 124 -9.00 4.33 0.26
N PHE A 125 -8.01 5.14 0.66
CA PHE A 125 -7.08 4.77 1.73
C PHE A 125 -7.79 4.69 3.09
N ILE A 126 -8.62 5.68 3.41
CA ILE A 126 -9.40 5.69 4.66
C ILE A 126 -10.34 4.48 4.68
N ALA A 127 -11.04 4.21 3.58
CA ALA A 127 -11.91 3.04 3.45
C ALA A 127 -11.12 1.72 3.63
N PHE A 128 -9.92 1.62 3.06
CA PHE A 128 -9.03 0.48 3.26
C PHE A 128 -8.66 0.29 4.73
N LEU A 129 -8.24 1.34 5.42
CA LEU A 129 -7.86 1.26 6.84
C LEU A 129 -9.04 0.85 7.73
N ARG A 130 -10.24 1.42 7.49
CA ARG A 130 -11.47 1.04 8.21
C ARG A 130 -11.81 -0.43 7.98
N ARG A 131 -11.85 -0.88 6.71
CA ARG A 131 -12.20 -2.27 6.34
C ARG A 131 -11.23 -3.30 6.90
N THR A 132 -9.96 -2.96 7.03
CA THR A 132 -8.90 -3.88 7.49
C THR A 132 -8.62 -3.76 8.99
N GLY A 133 -9.38 -2.94 9.72
CA GLY A 133 -9.23 -2.77 11.17
C GLY A 133 -7.90 -2.15 11.58
N ARG A 134 -7.26 -1.36 10.71
CA ARG A 134 -5.96 -0.71 10.98
C ARG A 134 -6.16 0.61 11.74
N ASN A 135 -6.80 0.51 12.90
CA ASN A 135 -7.28 1.64 13.70
C ASN A 135 -6.17 2.62 14.05
N ASP A 136 -5.03 2.14 14.53
CA ASP A 136 -3.88 2.98 14.89
C ASP A 136 -3.32 3.74 13.68
N ALA A 137 -3.31 3.11 12.51
CA ALA A 137 -2.87 3.76 11.28
C ALA A 137 -3.85 4.84 10.83
N LEU A 138 -5.16 4.59 10.98
CA LEU A 138 -6.20 5.56 10.64
C LEU A 138 -6.19 6.77 11.58
N SER A 139 -6.17 6.55 12.90
CA SER A 139 -6.10 7.64 13.87
C SER A 139 -4.83 8.47 13.68
N ARG A 140 -3.67 7.84 13.43
CA ARG A 140 -2.42 8.56 13.12
C ARG A 140 -2.55 9.39 11.84
N TYR A 141 -3.08 8.79 10.77
CA TYR A 141 -3.25 9.47 9.48
C TYR A 141 -4.16 10.69 9.60
N LEU A 142 -5.31 10.56 10.28
CA LEU A 142 -6.25 11.65 10.48
C LEU A 142 -5.67 12.75 11.38
N ALA A 143 -4.96 12.38 12.45
CA ALA A 143 -4.27 13.35 13.31
C ALA A 143 -3.21 14.14 12.54
N GLU A 144 -2.40 13.48 11.71
CA GLU A 144 -1.43 14.15 10.83
C GLU A 144 -2.11 15.11 9.85
N LYS A 145 -3.27 14.71 9.29
CA LYS A 145 -4.02 15.55 8.34
C LYS A 145 -4.64 16.76 9.00
N VAL A 146 -5.25 16.59 10.17
CA VAL A 146 -5.78 17.69 10.99
C VAL A 146 -4.68 18.67 11.37
N ALA A 147 -3.53 18.18 11.83
CA ALA A 147 -2.39 19.02 12.19
C ALA A 147 -1.81 19.78 10.99
N LYS A 148 -1.74 19.13 9.82
CA LYS A 148 -1.19 19.71 8.60
C LYS A 148 -2.14 20.67 7.90
N PHE A 149 -3.45 20.41 7.95
CA PHE A 149 -4.49 21.16 7.25
C PHE A 149 -5.62 21.56 8.21
N PRO A 150 -5.34 22.37 9.25
CA PRO A 150 -6.34 22.69 10.28
C PRO A 150 -7.54 23.48 9.74
N GLN A 151 -7.37 24.14 8.58
CA GLN A 151 -8.42 24.93 7.92
C GLN A 151 -9.34 24.09 7.02
N GLU A 152 -9.07 22.79 6.83
CA GLU A 152 -9.90 21.91 6.02
C GLU A 152 -10.88 21.14 6.93
N PRO A 153 -12.18 21.52 6.99
CA PRO A 153 -13.13 20.92 7.95
C PRO A 153 -13.32 19.41 7.74
N ARG A 154 -13.11 18.93 6.50
CA ARG A 154 -13.21 17.53 6.14
C ARG A 154 -12.38 16.62 7.06
N TYR A 155 -11.14 16.98 7.38
CA TYR A 155 -10.30 16.13 8.22
C TYR A 155 -10.77 16.09 9.67
N TRP A 156 -11.31 17.20 10.17
CA TRP A 156 -11.94 17.24 11.49
C TRP A 156 -13.19 16.38 11.55
N CYS A 157 -14.06 16.48 10.54
CA CYS A 157 -15.27 15.65 10.46
C CYS A 157 -14.92 14.17 10.39
N LEU A 158 -13.96 13.78 9.55
CA LEU A 158 -13.52 12.38 9.42
C LEU A 158 -12.88 11.85 10.71
N ALA A 159 -12.08 12.67 11.41
CA ALA A 159 -11.49 12.32 12.69
C ALA A 159 -12.55 12.12 13.79
N SER A 160 -13.48 13.07 13.92
CA SER A 160 -14.57 13.01 14.89
C SER A 160 -15.49 11.82 14.64
N GLU A 161 -15.88 11.59 13.37
CA GLU A 161 -16.69 10.44 12.97
C GLU A 161 -15.98 9.12 13.35
N TRP A 162 -14.70 8.99 12.99
CA TRP A 162 -13.93 7.78 13.30
C TRP A 162 -13.80 7.52 14.80
N GLU A 163 -13.41 8.53 15.59
CA GLU A 163 -13.29 8.38 17.04
C GLU A 163 -14.64 8.03 17.69
N SER A 164 -15.75 8.53 17.14
CA SER A 164 -17.10 8.14 17.56
C SER A 164 -17.42 6.69 17.19
N GLU A 165 -17.07 6.23 15.98
CA GLU A 165 -17.29 4.84 15.52
C GLU A 165 -16.60 3.81 16.43
N ILE A 166 -15.41 4.14 16.94
CA ILE A 166 -14.66 3.26 17.85
C ILE A 166 -14.99 3.47 19.35
N GLY A 167 -15.96 4.32 19.66
CA GLY A 167 -16.45 4.54 21.03
C GLY A 167 -15.65 5.53 21.88
N ASN A 168 -14.72 6.27 21.29
CA ASN A 168 -13.93 7.30 21.96
C ASN A 168 -14.65 8.66 21.96
N ALA A 169 -15.80 8.74 22.62
CA ALA A 169 -16.66 9.93 22.62
C ALA A 169 -15.97 11.21 23.10
N ASP A 170 -14.98 11.10 23.98
CA ASP A 170 -14.20 12.25 24.46
C ASP A 170 -13.19 12.76 23.44
N HIS A 171 -12.64 11.89 22.59
CA HIS A 171 -11.78 12.31 21.47
C HIS A 171 -12.58 12.82 20.28
N ALA A 172 -13.82 12.34 20.13
CA ALA A 172 -14.72 12.79 19.06
C ALA A 172 -15.26 14.21 19.28
N ARG A 173 -15.31 14.68 20.53
CA ARG A 173 -15.83 15.99 20.95
C ARG A 173 -14.79 17.09 20.82
#